data_AF-W5MM56-F1
#
_entry.id   AF-W5MM56-F1
#
_cell.length_a   1.000
_cell.length_b   1.000
_cell.length_c   1.000
_cell.angle_alpha   90.00
_cell.angle_beta   90.00
_cell.angle_gamma   90.00
#
_symmetry.space_group_name_H-M   'P 1'
#
loop_
_entity.id
_entity.type
_entity.pdbx_description
1 polymer ?
#
loop_
_entity_poly.entity_id
_entity_poly.type
_entity_poly.pdbx_seq_one_letter_code
_entity_poly.pdbx_strand_id
1 'polypeptide(L)'
;MAGNNVDEKQNHTSNKHISLPISRVKLIMKSSPDVSSINQDALFLTAKATELFVQHLATYAFKKGKGKEKNSLTYSDLANAAEESETFQFLADILPRKILARDYLKSLEEKGEDSE
;
A
#
# COMPACT_ATOMS: atom_id res chain seq x y z
N MET A 1 -44.95 -3.56 -35.28
CA MET A 1 -43.85 -4.46 -34.87
C MET A 1 -42.66 -3.58 -34.53
N ALA A 2 -42.23 -3.64 -33.27
CA ALA A 2 -41.14 -2.84 -32.74
C ALA A 2 -39.80 -3.32 -33.32
N GLY A 3 -39.03 -2.40 -33.89
CA GLY A 3 -37.62 -2.61 -34.25
C GLY A 3 -36.75 -1.82 -33.29
N ASN A 4 -36.54 -2.36 -32.08
CA ASN A 4 -35.45 -1.96 -31.19
C ASN A 4 -34.20 -2.76 -31.56
N ASN A 5 -33.04 -2.10 -31.65
CA ASN A 5 -31.71 -2.55 -31.24
C ASN A 5 -30.61 -1.85 -32.07
N VAL A 6 -29.50 -1.36 -31.53
CA VAL A 6 -29.05 -0.92 -30.21
C VAL A 6 -27.93 0.07 -30.56
N ASP A 7 -27.97 1.28 -30.02
CA ASP A 7 -26.80 2.16 -30.01
C ASP A 7 -25.67 1.48 -29.21
N GLU A 8 -24.68 0.89 -29.89
CA GLU A 8 -23.40 0.56 -29.27
C GLU A 8 -22.65 1.87 -28.97
N LYS A 9 -23.05 2.54 -27.88
CA LYS A 9 -22.16 3.49 -27.21
C LYS A 9 -21.06 2.70 -26.52
N GLN A 10 -19.97 2.45 -27.24
CA GLN A 10 -18.68 2.17 -26.66
C GLN A 10 -18.25 3.40 -25.83
N ASN A 11 -18.66 3.44 -24.56
CA ASN A 11 -18.08 4.32 -23.56
C ASN A 11 -16.68 3.82 -23.18
N HIS A 12 -15.73 3.95 -24.10
CA HIS A 12 -14.32 4.03 -23.74
C HIS A 12 -14.05 5.46 -23.25
N THR A 13 -14.58 5.82 -22.09
CA THR A 13 -14.01 6.94 -21.33
C THR A 13 -12.67 6.44 -20.79
N SER A 14 -11.63 6.63 -21.60
CA SER A 14 -10.25 6.40 -21.19
C SER A 14 -10.01 7.12 -19.87
N ASN A 15 -9.89 6.35 -18.78
CA ASN A 15 -9.54 6.78 -17.43
C ASN A 15 -8.12 7.38 -17.42
N LYS A 16 -7.94 8.54 -18.05
CA LYS A 16 -6.71 9.34 -18.08
C LYS A 16 -6.63 10.30 -16.89
N HIS A 17 -7.39 10.06 -15.82
CA HIS A 17 -7.33 10.90 -14.64
C HIS A 17 -6.58 10.20 -13.53
N ILE A 18 -5.43 10.77 -13.16
CA ILE A 18 -4.75 10.47 -11.91
C ILE A 18 -5.45 11.31 -10.84
N SER A 19 -5.87 10.66 -9.78
CA SER A 19 -6.50 11.25 -8.59
C SER A 19 -5.47 11.88 -7.65
N LEU A 20 -4.25 11.34 -7.61
CA LEU A 20 -3.16 11.91 -6.81
C LEU A 20 -2.64 13.24 -7.41
N PRO A 21 -2.41 14.29 -6.60
CA PRO A 21 -1.85 15.53 -7.09
C PRO A 21 -0.43 15.34 -7.64
N ILE A 22 -0.26 15.53 -8.95
CA ILE A 22 1.03 15.33 -9.66
C ILE A 22 2.17 16.13 -9.04
N SER A 23 1.91 17.37 -8.61
CA SER A 23 2.90 18.21 -7.95
C SER A 23 3.44 17.60 -6.66
N ARG A 24 2.58 16.92 -5.89
CA ARG A 24 2.94 16.26 -4.63
C ARG A 24 3.74 15.00 -4.87
N VAL A 25 3.35 14.20 -5.87
CA VAL A 25 4.11 13.01 -6.30
C VAL A 25 5.51 13.44 -6.75
N LYS A 26 5.62 14.48 -7.59
CA LYS A 26 6.91 15.01 -8.05
C LYS A 26 7.79 15.50 -6.90
N LEU A 27 7.21 16.18 -5.92
CA LEU A 27 7.93 16.66 -4.74
C LEU A 27 8.51 15.50 -3.92
N ILE A 28 7.73 14.44 -3.71
CA ILE A 28 8.17 13.25 -2.97
C ILE A 28 9.27 12.51 -3.77
N MET A 29 9.11 12.35 -5.09
CA MET A 29 10.15 11.73 -5.92
C MET A 29 11.48 12.51 -5.84
N LYS A 30 11.43 13.84 -5.77
CA LYS A 30 12.60 14.72 -5.61
C LYS A 30 13.17 14.81 -4.20
N SER A 31 12.53 14.24 -3.19
CA SER A 31 13.12 14.21 -1.84
C SER A 31 14.26 13.19 -1.74
N SER A 32 14.39 12.30 -2.71
CA SER A 32 15.54 11.41 -2.82
C SER A 32 16.76 12.20 -3.33
N PRO A 33 17.93 12.11 -2.65
CA PRO A 33 19.12 12.88 -2.99
C PRO A 33 19.64 12.59 -4.41
N ASP A 34 19.35 11.41 -4.95
CA ASP A 34 19.84 10.97 -6.26
C ASP A 34 18.93 11.38 -7.44
N VAL A 35 17.81 12.07 -7.17
CA VAL A 35 16.81 12.42 -8.19
C VAL A 35 16.91 13.91 -8.56
N SER A 36 17.67 14.21 -9.61
CA SER A 36 17.85 15.59 -10.11
C SER A 36 16.69 16.06 -11.00
N SER A 37 16.29 15.23 -11.97
CA SER A 37 15.24 15.50 -12.95
C SER A 37 14.33 14.28 -13.14
N ILE A 38 13.09 14.53 -13.52
CA ILE A 38 12.05 13.49 -13.66
C ILE A 38 11.30 13.75 -14.98
N ASN A 39 11.25 12.74 -15.84
CA ASN A 39 10.44 12.74 -17.06
C ASN A 39 8.94 12.77 -16.71
N GLN A 40 8.12 13.45 -17.50
CA GLN A 40 6.66 13.49 -17.35
C GLN A 40 6.01 12.12 -17.44
N ASP A 41 6.46 11.24 -18.34
CA ASP A 41 5.89 9.89 -18.46
C ASP A 41 6.18 9.04 -17.23
N ALA A 42 7.40 9.14 -16.69
CA ALA A 42 7.78 8.48 -15.44
C ALA A 42 6.95 9.01 -14.26
N LEU A 43 6.77 10.33 -14.18
CA LEU A 43 5.94 10.97 -13.16
C LEU A 43 4.48 10.50 -13.22
N PHE A 44 3.90 10.44 -14.42
CA PHE A 44 2.54 9.94 -14.64
C PHE A 44 2.42 8.47 -14.21
N LEU A 45 3.36 7.62 -14.64
CA LEU A 45 3.36 6.20 -14.31
C LEU A 45 3.52 5.95 -12.80
N THR A 46 4.45 6.65 -12.15
CA THR A 46 4.65 6.56 -10.70
C THR A 46 3.40 6.97 -9.93
N ALA A 47 2.74 8.06 -10.35
CA ALA A 47 1.50 8.49 -9.73
C ALA A 47 0.39 7.43 -9.88
N LYS A 48 0.23 6.84 -11.07
CA LYS A 48 -0.76 5.77 -11.28
C LYS A 48 -0.42 4.50 -10.51
N ALA A 49 0.85 4.11 -10.48
CA ALA A 49 1.33 2.97 -9.72
C ALA A 49 1.09 3.17 -8.21
N THR A 50 1.26 4.39 -7.70
CA THR A 50 1.01 4.73 -6.29
C THR A 50 -0.46 4.55 -5.92
N GLU A 51 -1.40 4.94 -6.79
CA GLU A 51 -2.84 4.69 -6.55
C GLU A 51 -3.15 3.20 -6.47
N LEU A 52 -2.65 2.43 -7.43
CA LEU A 52 -2.83 0.99 -7.48
C LEU A 52 -2.18 0.30 -6.28
N PHE A 53 -1.02 0.79 -5.86
CA PHE A 53 -0.31 0.30 -4.69
C PHE A 53 -1.13 0.49 -3.41
N VAL A 54 -1.67 1.69 -3.16
CA VAL A 54 -2.50 1.96 -1.98
C VAL A 54 -3.73 1.05 -1.95
N GLN A 55 -4.42 0.90 -3.09
CA GLN A 55 -5.56 0.00 -3.19
C GLN A 55 -5.16 -1.47 -2.96
N HIS A 56 -4.03 -1.89 -3.50
CA HIS A 56 -3.51 -3.25 -3.37
C HIS A 56 -3.14 -3.57 -1.92
N LEU A 57 -2.36 -2.70 -1.27
CA LEU A 57 -1.97 -2.84 0.13
C LEU A 57 -3.20 -2.95 1.05
N ALA A 58 -4.15 -2.02 0.90
CA ALA A 58 -5.38 -2.02 1.71
C ALA A 58 -6.20 -3.30 1.51
N THR A 59 -6.36 -3.74 0.26
CA THR A 59 -7.11 -4.96 -0.07
C THR A 59 -6.40 -6.22 0.44
N TYR A 60 -5.08 -6.28 0.30
CA TYR A 60 -4.28 -7.40 0.76
C TYR A 60 -4.35 -7.52 2.28
N ALA A 61 -4.03 -6.44 3.00
CA ALA A 61 -4.08 -6.39 4.46
C ALA A 61 -5.48 -6.73 5.00
N PHE A 62 -6.54 -6.21 4.38
CA PHE A 62 -7.92 -6.51 4.77
C PHE A 62 -8.28 -8.00 4.61
N LYS A 63 -7.81 -8.63 3.53
CA LYS A 63 -8.10 -10.04 3.22
C LYS A 63 -7.26 -11.02 4.04
N LYS A 64 -5.99 -10.69 4.31
CA LYS A 64 -5.05 -11.53 5.06
C LYS A 64 -5.22 -11.41 6.57
N GLY A 65 -5.55 -10.22 7.05
CA GLY A 65 -5.87 -9.97 8.44
C GLY A 65 -7.28 -10.43 8.82
N LYS A 66 -7.77 -9.94 9.97
CA LYS A 66 -9.16 -10.21 10.44
C LYS A 66 -10.18 -9.22 9.89
N GLY A 67 -9.82 -8.51 8.82
CA GLY A 67 -10.62 -7.42 8.28
C GLY A 67 -11.99 -7.87 7.77
N LYS A 68 -12.07 -9.06 7.15
CA LYS A 68 -13.34 -9.66 6.71
C LYS A 68 -14.30 -9.96 7.86
N GLU A 69 -13.79 -10.44 8.99
CA GLU A 69 -14.59 -10.78 10.16
C GLU A 69 -15.10 -9.53 10.88
N LYS A 70 -14.23 -8.52 11.00
CA LYS A 70 -14.50 -7.28 11.73
C LYS A 70 -15.08 -6.16 10.87
N ASN A 71 -15.20 -6.39 9.56
CA ASN A 71 -15.54 -5.41 8.54
C ASN A 71 -14.78 -4.07 8.68
N SER A 72 -13.50 -4.15 9.06
CA SER A 72 -12.66 -3.00 9.38
C SER A 72 -11.20 -3.33 9.10
N LEU A 73 -10.45 -2.36 8.55
CA LEU A 73 -9.01 -2.47 8.34
C LEU A 73 -8.30 -1.76 9.50
N THR A 74 -7.46 -2.49 10.24
CA THR A 74 -6.72 -1.94 11.38
C THR A 74 -5.23 -1.79 11.07
N TYR A 75 -4.53 -1.00 11.89
CA TYR A 75 -3.08 -0.86 11.77
C TYR A 75 -2.35 -2.20 11.90
N SER A 76 -2.80 -3.09 12.80
CA SER A 76 -2.21 -4.40 12.97
C SER A 76 -2.29 -5.26 11.70
N ASP A 77 -3.37 -5.13 10.93
CA ASP A 77 -3.50 -5.85 9.64
C ASP A 77 -2.47 -5.34 8.62
N LEU A 78 -2.22 -4.04 8.59
CA LEU A 78 -1.20 -3.42 7.72
C LEU A 78 0.23 -3.80 8.15
N ALA A 79 0.52 -3.76 9.45
CA ALA A 79 1.84 -4.13 9.98
C ALA A 79 2.15 -5.62 9.72
N ASN A 80 1.16 -6.50 9.91
CA ASN A 80 1.31 -7.91 9.58
C ASN A 80 1.55 -8.12 8.08
N ALA A 81 0.82 -7.40 7.21
CA ALA A 81 1.03 -7.49 5.77
C ALA A 81 2.45 -7.05 5.35
N ALA A 82 3.01 -6.02 6.01
CA ALA A 82 4.36 -5.53 5.76
C ALA A 82 5.44 -6.55 6.16
N GLU A 83 5.23 -7.31 7.23
CA GLU A 83 6.22 -8.27 7.75
C GLU A 83 6.12 -9.66 7.10
N GLU A 84 4.91 -10.09 6.73
CA GLU A 84 4.68 -11.47 6.23
C GLU A 84 4.77 -11.60 4.71
N SER A 85 4.83 -10.48 3.98
CA SER A 85 4.87 -10.46 2.52
C SER A 85 6.15 -9.82 2.01
N GLU A 86 6.93 -10.60 1.24
CA GLU A 86 8.15 -10.12 0.58
C GLU A 86 7.90 -8.85 -0.27
N THR A 87 6.76 -8.78 -0.96
CA THR A 87 6.37 -7.62 -1.77
C THR A 87 6.22 -6.33 -0.95
N PHE A 88 5.90 -6.43 0.34
CA PHE A 88 5.70 -5.28 1.24
C PHE A 88 6.85 -5.09 2.23
N GLN A 89 7.94 -5.86 2.13
CA GLN A 89 9.06 -5.83 3.05
C GLN A 89 9.68 -4.43 3.21
N PHE A 90 9.65 -3.62 2.14
CA PHE A 90 10.12 -2.23 2.17
C PHE A 90 9.35 -1.32 3.14
N LEU A 91 8.18 -1.77 3.64
CA LEU A 91 7.37 -1.08 4.63
C LEU A 91 7.65 -1.52 6.06
N ALA A 92 8.46 -2.56 6.31
CA ALA A 92 8.65 -3.13 7.66
C ALA A 92 9.11 -2.08 8.68
N ASP A 93 10.03 -1.20 8.28
CA ASP A 93 10.55 -0.13 9.12
C ASP A 93 9.57 1.06 9.28
N ILE A 94 8.59 1.16 8.38
CA ILE A 94 7.60 2.24 8.35
C ILE A 94 6.31 1.83 9.09
N LEU A 95 5.96 0.55 9.04
CA LEU A 95 4.77 -0.06 9.63
C LEU A 95 5.14 -1.21 10.57
N PRO A 96 5.92 -0.96 11.65
CA PRO A 96 6.37 -2.01 12.54
C PRO A 96 5.21 -2.63 13.35
N ARG A 97 5.30 -3.93 13.65
CA ARG A 97 4.42 -4.55 14.65
C ARG A 97 4.66 -3.90 16.01
N LYS A 98 3.56 -3.53 16.68
CA LYS A 98 3.63 -2.97 18.04
C LYS A 98 3.84 -4.10 19.04
N ILE A 99 4.86 -3.95 19.89
CA ILE A 99 5.11 -4.78 21.06
C ILE A 99 4.98 -3.91 22.32
N LEU A 100 4.40 -4.44 23.39
CA LEU A 100 4.40 -3.73 24.67
C LEU A 100 5.78 -3.82 25.30
N ALA A 101 6.23 -2.74 25.93
CA ALA A 101 7.55 -2.71 26.58
C ALA A 101 7.72 -3.86 27.58
N ARG A 102 6.67 -4.18 28.35
CA ARG A 102 6.68 -5.32 29.28
C ARG A 102 6.92 -6.67 28.59
N ASP A 103 6.31 -6.87 27.42
CA ASP A 103 6.41 -8.12 26.67
C ASP A 103 7.81 -8.22 26.02
N TYR A 104 8.33 -7.08 25.56
CA TYR A 104 9.70 -6.99 25.05
C TYR A 104 10.75 -7.26 26.13
N LEU A 105 10.61 -6.65 27.31
CA LEU A 105 11.52 -6.88 28.45
C LEU A 105 11.54 -8.36 28.86
N LYS A 106 10.35 -8.98 28.96
CA LYS A 106 10.25 -10.42 29.22
C LYS A 106 10.95 -11.27 28.16
N SER A 107 10.80 -10.90 26.88
CA SER A 107 11.47 -11.63 25.78
C SER A 107 13.00 -11.48 25.77
N LEU A 108 13.55 -10.45 26.43
CA LEU A 108 15.00 -10.30 26.62
C LEU A 108 15.52 -11.16 27.76
N GLU A 109 14.77 -11.26 28.87
CA GLU A 109 15.07 -12.14 30.00
C GLU A 109 15.10 -13.60 29.56
N GLU A 110 14.06 -14.05 28.84
CA GLU A 110 13.96 -15.43 28.30
C GLU A 110 15.12 -15.78 27.34
N LYS A 111 15.55 -14.83 26.49
CA LYS A 111 16.69 -15.04 25.56
C LYS A 111 18.05 -15.05 26.25
N GLY A 112 18.17 -14.38 27.41
CA GLY A 112 19.37 -14.40 28.23
C GLY A 112 19.54 -15.73 28.96
N GLU A 113 18.44 -16.31 29.43
CA GLU A 113 18.43 -17.60 30.13
C GLU A 113 18.71 -18.80 29.19
N ASP A 114 18.31 -18.73 27.91
CA ASP A 114 18.60 -19.77 26.91
C ASP A 114 20.08 -19.81 26.47
N SER A 115 20.90 -18.84 26.89
CA SER A 115 22.32 -18.72 26.54
C SER A 115 23.29 -19.13 27.67
N GLU A 116 22.79 -19.53 28.84
CA GLU A 116 23.54 -20.11 29.97
C GLU A 116 23.32 -21.62 30.10
#